data_AF-A0A1H4NSZ4-F1
#
_entry.id   AF-A0A1H4NSZ4-F1
#
_cell.length_a   1.000
_cell.length_b   1.000
_cell.length_c   1.000
_cell.angle_alpha   90.00
_cell.angle_beta   90.00
_cell.angle_gamma   90.00
#
_symmetry.space_group_name_H-M   'P 1'
#
loop_
_entity.id
_entity.type
_entity.pdbx_description
1 polymer ?
#
loop_
_entity_poly.entity_id
_entity_poly.type
_entity_poly.pdbx_seq_one_letter_code
_entity_poly.pdbx_strand_id
1 'polypeptide(L)'
;MPGHGLSPRALLARDRTQKEAFRRVSQEGMELAKEPSGLARFEAGERFSGPLHPALEGPVRTNFHLGEYEIASFAAMKAVEVAVREASGLDNSLVGVPLVRAAFQPHKNGKVGGPLADAEAEGGEQEAASALFAGAMGA
;
A
#
# COMPACT_ATOMS: atom_id res chain seq x y z
N MET A 1 9.39 6.94 -32.07
CA MET A 1 8.44 6.95 -30.93
C MET A 1 8.16 5.50 -30.54
N PRO A 2 8.76 4.93 -29.48
CA PRO A 2 8.51 3.53 -29.18
C PRO A 2 7.25 3.40 -28.33
N GLY A 3 6.23 2.74 -28.89
CA GLY A 3 5.07 2.27 -28.15
C GLY A 3 5.46 1.11 -27.23
N HIS A 4 5.81 1.43 -26.00
CA HIS A 4 6.03 0.47 -24.92
C HIS A 4 4.87 0.61 -23.93
N GLY A 5 3.95 -0.35 -23.89
CA GLY A 5 2.90 -0.32 -22.86
C GLY A 5 2.03 -1.56 -22.79
N LEU A 6 1.68 -2.17 -23.93
CA LEU A 6 0.68 -3.25 -23.93
C LEU A 6 1.25 -4.66 -24.18
N SER A 7 2.37 -4.77 -24.90
CA SER A 7 3.08 -6.05 -25.09
C SER A 7 3.81 -6.59 -23.86
N PRO A 8 4.35 -5.77 -22.91
CA PRO A 8 5.05 -6.29 -21.73
C PRO A 8 4.13 -6.95 -20.69
N ARG A 9 2.82 -6.66 -20.71
CA ARG A 9 1.86 -7.05 -19.66
C ARG A 9 0.91 -8.17 -20.09
N ALA A 10 1.29 -8.93 -21.12
CA ALA A 10 0.50 -10.01 -21.72
C ALA A 10 -0.91 -9.63 -22.22
N LEU A 11 -1.36 -8.37 -22.14
CA LEU A 11 -2.67 -7.91 -22.65
C LEU A 11 -2.79 -7.96 -24.17
N LEU A 12 -1.65 -7.99 -24.87
CA LEU A 12 -1.56 -8.24 -26.30
C LEU A 12 -0.71 -9.47 -26.57
N ALA A 13 -1.26 -10.42 -27.33
CA ALA A 13 -0.58 -11.62 -27.77
C ALA A 13 -0.07 -11.48 -29.22
N ARG A 14 1.08 -12.09 -29.49
CA ARG A 14 1.54 -12.33 -30.86
C ARG A 14 0.87 -13.57 -31.41
N ASP A 15 0.33 -13.47 -32.61
CA ASP A 15 -0.10 -14.64 -33.36
C ASP A 15 1.13 -15.32 -33.98
N ARG A 16 1.43 -16.55 -33.54
CA ARG A 16 2.62 -17.30 -33.99
C ARG A 16 2.54 -17.70 -35.47
N THR A 17 1.38 -17.56 -36.11
CA THR A 17 1.14 -18.01 -37.48
C THR A 17 1.23 -16.90 -38.53
N GLN A 18 1.37 -15.62 -38.12
CA GLN A 18 1.34 -14.49 -39.05
C GLN A 18 2.67 -13.74 -39.16
N LYS A 19 2.97 -13.27 -40.39
CA LYS A 19 4.24 -12.62 -40.77
C LYS A 19 4.28 -11.10 -40.51
N GLU A 20 3.14 -10.47 -40.21
CA GLU A 20 2.98 -9.01 -40.07
C GLU A 20 3.01 -8.54 -38.61
N ALA A 21 3.22 -7.24 -38.38
CA ALA A 21 3.35 -6.62 -37.04
C ALA A 21 2.04 -6.53 -36.22
N PHE A 22 0.98 -7.24 -36.61
CA PHE A 22 -0.31 -7.21 -35.91
C PHE A 22 -0.25 -7.88 -34.52
N ARG A 23 -1.16 -7.48 -33.64
CA ARG A 23 -1.30 -8.01 -32.26
C ARG A 23 -2.77 -8.35 -32.02
N ARG A 24 -3.02 -9.48 -31.36
CA ARG A 24 -4.37 -9.82 -30.88
C ARG A 24 -4.50 -9.41 -29.42
N VAL A 25 -5.69 -9.01 -29.00
CA VAL A 25 -5.99 -8.85 -27.56
C VAL A 25 -5.92 -10.24 -26.93
N SER A 26 -5.20 -10.37 -25.82
CA SER A 26 -5.11 -11.65 -25.10
C SER A 26 -6.45 -11.98 -24.43
N GLN A 27 -6.57 -13.21 -23.93
CA GLN A 27 -7.74 -13.59 -23.14
C GLN A 27 -7.91 -12.67 -21.92
N GLU A 28 -6.82 -12.40 -21.18
CA GLU A 28 -6.82 -11.48 -20.04
C GLU A 28 -7.21 -10.06 -20.46
N GLY A 29 -6.73 -9.57 -21.61
CA GLY A 29 -7.13 -8.28 -22.15
C GLY A 29 -8.62 -8.21 -22.53
N MET A 30 -9.20 -9.31 -23.01
CA MET A 30 -10.63 -9.40 -23.29
C MET A 30 -11.48 -9.49 -22.02
N GLU A 31 -11.03 -10.22 -21.00
CA GLU A 31 -11.70 -10.33 -19.70
C GLU A 31 -11.72 -8.97 -18.99
N LEU A 32 -10.58 -8.28 -18.95
CA LEU A 32 -10.46 -6.92 -18.45
C LEU A 32 -11.42 -5.95 -19.15
N ALA A 33 -11.53 -6.04 -20.49
CA ALA A 33 -12.41 -5.18 -21.26
C ALA A 33 -13.91 -5.44 -21.05
N LYS A 34 -14.29 -6.63 -20.60
CA LYS A 34 -15.69 -7.00 -20.32
C LYS A 34 -16.14 -6.58 -18.92
N GLU A 35 -15.22 -6.51 -17.97
CA GLU A 35 -15.53 -6.11 -16.60
C GLU A 35 -15.64 -4.59 -16.49
N PRO A 36 -16.76 -4.02 -15.99
CA PRO A 36 -16.90 -2.57 -15.83
C PRO A 36 -15.80 -1.92 -14.98
N SER A 37 -15.30 -2.65 -13.98
CA SER A 37 -14.20 -2.27 -13.08
C SER A 37 -12.81 -2.72 -13.55
N GLY A 38 -12.71 -3.41 -14.70
CA GLY A 38 -11.47 -4.06 -15.14
C GLY A 38 -10.30 -3.09 -15.33
N LEU A 39 -10.56 -1.90 -15.90
CA LEU A 39 -9.53 -0.87 -16.04
C LEU A 39 -9.07 -0.35 -14.66
N ALA A 40 -10.00 -0.08 -13.74
CA ALA A 40 -9.66 0.42 -12.41
C ALA A 40 -8.83 -0.61 -11.63
N ARG A 41 -9.18 -1.90 -11.69
CA ARG A 41 -8.42 -3.00 -11.08
C ARG A 41 -7.01 -3.13 -11.68
N PHE A 42 -6.90 -3.03 -12.99
CA PHE A 42 -5.61 -3.06 -13.67
C PHE A 42 -4.71 -1.91 -13.24
N GLU A 43 -5.23 -0.68 -13.26
CA GLU A 43 -4.44 0.46 -12.82
C GLU A 43 -4.10 0.41 -11.32
N ALA A 44 -5.00 -0.13 -10.49
CA ALA A 44 -4.74 -0.36 -9.07
C ALA A 44 -3.60 -1.37 -8.87
N GLY A 45 -3.62 -2.48 -9.61
CA GLY A 45 -2.53 -3.46 -9.66
C GLY A 45 -1.20 -2.84 -10.10
N GLU A 46 -1.22 -1.97 -11.10
CA GLU A 46 -0.03 -1.25 -11.55
C GLU A 46 0.53 -0.30 -10.48
N ARG A 47 -0.34 0.46 -9.80
CA ARG A 47 0.08 1.32 -8.68
C ARG A 47 0.63 0.50 -7.51
N PHE A 48 0.17 -0.74 -7.34
CA PHE A 48 0.58 -1.65 -6.27
C PHE A 48 1.69 -2.65 -6.66
N SER A 49 2.22 -2.55 -7.88
CA SER A 49 3.19 -3.49 -8.46
C SER A 49 4.62 -3.36 -7.91
N GLY A 50 4.90 -2.26 -7.19
CA GLY A 50 6.21 -2.01 -6.58
C GLY A 50 6.52 -2.97 -5.43
N PRO A 51 7.81 -3.02 -5.00
CA PRO A 51 8.20 -3.80 -3.84
C PRO A 51 7.51 -3.26 -2.58
N LEU A 52 6.98 -4.17 -1.75
CA LEU A 52 6.42 -3.83 -0.45
C LEU A 52 7.39 -4.24 0.66
N HIS A 53 7.17 -3.68 1.86
CA HIS A 53 7.83 -4.17 3.05
C HIS A 53 7.51 -5.68 3.24
N PRO A 54 8.48 -6.52 3.67
CA PRO A 54 8.26 -7.97 3.80
C PRO A 54 7.03 -8.36 4.62
N ALA A 55 6.66 -7.57 5.63
CA ALA A 55 5.45 -7.78 6.44
C ALA A 55 4.14 -7.65 5.65
N LEU A 56 4.15 -6.97 4.50
CA LEU A 56 2.99 -6.74 3.62
C LEU A 56 2.99 -7.65 2.39
N GLU A 57 4.14 -8.23 2.02
CA GLU A 57 4.26 -9.02 0.78
C GLU A 57 3.38 -10.26 0.72
N GLY A 58 3.04 -10.88 1.85
CA GLY A 58 2.20 -12.09 1.86
C GLY A 58 0.70 -11.81 1.73
N PRO A 59 -0.04 -11.72 2.85
CA PRO A 59 -1.50 -11.61 2.81
C PRO A 59 -2.02 -10.37 2.08
N VAL A 60 -1.36 -9.21 2.22
CA VAL A 60 -1.84 -7.96 1.61
C VAL A 60 -1.76 -8.05 0.09
N ARG A 61 -0.60 -8.44 -0.47
CA ARG A 61 -0.46 -8.59 -1.93
C ARG A 61 -1.41 -9.65 -2.49
N THR A 62 -1.52 -10.79 -1.81
CA THR A 62 -2.40 -11.87 -2.25
C THR A 62 -3.86 -11.40 -2.34
N ASN A 63 -4.37 -10.80 -1.26
CA ASN A 63 -5.76 -10.32 -1.22
C ASN A 63 -5.99 -9.19 -2.22
N PHE A 64 -5.03 -8.27 -2.38
CA PHE A 64 -5.13 -7.18 -3.35
C PHE A 64 -5.23 -7.70 -4.79
N HIS A 65 -4.40 -8.67 -5.18
CA HIS A 65 -4.46 -9.27 -6.52
C HIS A 65 -5.76 -10.05 -6.76
N LEU A 66 -6.34 -10.64 -5.72
CA LEU A 66 -7.65 -11.31 -5.79
C LEU A 66 -8.83 -10.33 -5.92
N GLY A 67 -8.62 -9.04 -5.66
CA GLY A 67 -9.67 -8.02 -5.63
C GLY A 67 -10.33 -7.84 -4.26
N GLU A 68 -9.82 -8.53 -3.24
CA GLU A 68 -10.28 -8.45 -1.85
C GLU A 68 -9.66 -7.23 -1.13
N TYR A 69 -9.96 -6.04 -1.65
CA TYR A 69 -9.28 -4.80 -1.23
C TYR A 69 -9.52 -4.42 0.23
N GLU A 70 -10.69 -4.72 0.77
CA GLU A 70 -11.02 -4.47 2.17
C GLU A 70 -10.13 -5.33 3.08
N ILE A 71 -10.01 -6.62 2.79
CA ILE A 71 -9.17 -7.55 3.54
C ILE A 71 -7.69 -7.17 3.41
N ALA A 72 -7.25 -6.77 2.21
CA ALA A 72 -5.90 -6.28 1.98
C ALA A 72 -5.60 -5.04 2.84
N SER A 73 -6.52 -4.07 2.86
CA SER A 73 -6.39 -2.83 3.64
C SER A 73 -6.34 -3.11 5.14
N PHE A 74 -7.23 -3.97 5.65
CA PHE A 74 -7.25 -4.35 7.06
C PHE A 74 -5.96 -5.07 7.48
N ALA A 75 -5.48 -6.01 6.67
CA ALA A 75 -4.23 -6.71 6.93
C ALA A 75 -3.02 -5.76 6.92
N ALA A 76 -3.01 -4.76 6.03
CA ALA A 76 -1.95 -3.75 5.97
C ALA A 76 -1.94 -2.87 7.23
N MET A 77 -3.10 -2.32 7.63
CA MET A 77 -3.20 -1.47 8.82
C MET A 77 -2.89 -2.24 10.11
N LYS A 78 -3.28 -3.51 10.20
CA LYS A 78 -2.87 -4.38 11.30
C LYS A 78 -1.35 -4.54 11.38
N ALA A 79 -0.68 -4.74 10.23
CA ALA A 79 0.78 -4.87 10.21
C ALA A 79 1.46 -3.57 10.68
N VAL A 80 0.91 -2.40 10.32
CA VAL A 80 1.38 -1.10 10.83
C VAL A 80 1.19 -1.01 12.35
N GLU A 81 0.02 -1.36 12.87
CA GLU A 81 -0.25 -1.31 14.32
C GLU A 81 0.71 -2.21 15.12
N VAL A 82 0.94 -3.44 14.63
CA VAL A 82 1.89 -4.38 15.24
C VAL A 82 3.31 -3.79 15.24
N ALA A 83 3.77 -3.24 14.11
CA ALA A 83 5.10 -2.65 14.02
C ALA A 83 5.27 -1.44 14.96
N VAL A 84 4.26 -0.57 15.05
CA VAL A 84 4.26 0.57 15.98
C VAL A 84 4.32 0.08 17.43
N ARG A 85 3.57 -0.96 17.77
CA ARG A 85 3.58 -1.53 19.12
C ARG A 85 4.94 -2.11 19.47
N GLU A 86 5.49 -2.93 18.60
CA GLU A 86 6.79 -3.57 18.81
C GLU A 86 7.92 -2.54 18.95
N ALA A 87 7.91 -1.50 18.12
CA ALA A 87 8.92 -0.45 18.16
C ALA A 87 8.77 0.48 19.37
N SER A 88 7.54 0.75 19.82
CA SER A 88 7.28 1.67 20.94
C SER A 88 7.36 1.01 22.32
N GLY A 89 7.16 -0.32 22.41
CA GLY A 89 7.12 -1.06 23.68
C GLY A 89 5.94 -0.67 24.58
N LEU A 90 4.92 -0.01 24.02
CA LEU A 90 3.74 0.45 24.77
C LEU A 90 2.79 -0.69 25.12
N ASP A 91 1.99 -0.47 26.16
CA ASP A 91 1.08 -1.47 26.72
C ASP A 91 0.00 -1.95 25.73
N ASN A 92 -0.41 -3.22 25.87
CA ASN A 92 -1.41 -3.86 25.03
C ASN A 92 -2.81 -3.26 25.14
N SER A 93 -3.10 -2.47 26.18
CA SER A 93 -4.35 -1.73 26.33
C SER A 93 -4.51 -0.58 25.34
N LEU A 94 -3.41 -0.07 24.77
CA LEU A 94 -3.46 0.95 23.73
C LEU A 94 -3.59 0.28 22.36
N VAL A 95 -4.62 0.58 21.59
CA VAL A 95 -4.85 0.07 20.22
C VAL A 95 -5.23 1.22 19.29
N GLY A 96 -5.09 1.02 17.98
CA GLY A 96 -5.52 2.01 16.99
C GLY A 96 -4.92 3.41 17.19
N VAL A 97 -5.78 4.43 17.10
CA VAL A 97 -5.41 5.84 17.27
C VAL A 97 -4.73 6.13 18.63
N PRO A 98 -5.24 5.67 19.79
CA PRO A 98 -4.56 5.81 21.08
C PRO A 98 -3.10 5.33 21.08
N LEU A 99 -2.81 4.15 20.53
CA LEU A 99 -1.45 3.62 20.45
C LEU A 99 -0.53 4.56 19.68
N VAL A 100 -0.96 4.93 18.47
CA VAL A 100 -0.17 5.78 17.58
C VAL A 100 0.08 7.16 18.19
N ARG A 101 -0.95 7.77 18.80
CA ARG A 101 -0.82 9.08 19.43
C ARG A 101 0.16 9.07 20.59
N ALA A 102 0.17 7.99 21.38
CA ALA A 102 1.15 7.82 22.44
C ALA A 102 2.56 7.55 21.90
N ALA A 103 2.68 6.72 20.85
CA ALA A 103 3.95 6.36 20.25
C ALA A 103 4.66 7.54 19.58
N PHE A 104 3.92 8.38 18.84
CA PHE A 104 4.43 9.53 18.09
C PHE A 104 4.11 10.87 18.76
N GLN A 105 3.95 10.91 20.09
CA GLN A 105 3.70 12.17 20.79
C GLN A 105 4.90 13.11 20.61
N PRO A 106 4.75 14.36 20.12
CA PRO A 106 5.89 15.25 19.89
C PRO A 106 6.62 15.66 21.17
N HIS A 107 7.93 15.88 21.05
CA HIS A 107 8.77 16.50 22.08
C HIS A 107 8.35 17.96 22.23
N LYS A 108 8.02 18.39 23.46
CA LYS A 108 7.53 19.76 23.72
C LYS A 108 8.10 20.32 25.00
N ASN A 109 8.50 21.59 24.96
CA ASN A 109 8.95 22.35 26.13
C ASN A 109 10.03 21.62 26.95
N GLY A 110 10.99 20.98 26.29
CA GLY A 110 12.07 20.22 26.93
C GLY A 110 11.64 18.88 27.55
N LYS A 111 10.40 18.43 27.30
CA LYS A 111 9.94 17.09 27.69
C LYS A 111 10.06 16.12 26.51
N VAL A 112 10.62 14.95 26.81
CA VAL A 112 10.66 13.82 25.88
C VAL A 112 9.22 13.37 25.59
N GLY A 113 8.89 13.29 24.31
CA GLY A 113 7.63 12.80 23.78
C GLY A 113 7.54 11.27 23.74
N GLY A 114 6.79 10.77 22.77
CA GLY A 114 6.55 9.35 22.57
C GLY A 114 7.81 8.61 22.09
N PRO A 115 7.90 7.28 22.33
CA PRO A 115 9.09 6.49 21.99
C PRO A 115 9.50 6.52 20.50
N LEU A 116 8.56 6.81 19.60
CA LEU A 116 8.77 6.87 18.15
C LEU A 116 8.78 8.29 17.60
N ALA A 117 8.72 9.32 18.45
CA ALA A 117 8.85 10.70 18.00
C ALA A 117 10.32 11.02 17.68
N ASP A 118 10.58 11.43 16.44
CA ASP A 118 11.92 11.83 15.98
C ASP A 118 12.38 13.08 16.74
N ALA A 119 13.43 12.94 17.55
CA ALA A 119 13.97 14.02 18.35
C ALA A 119 14.74 15.06 17.53
N GLU A 120 15.19 14.69 16.33
CA GLU A 120 15.95 15.57 15.44
C GLU A 120 15.05 16.38 14.49
N ALA A 121 13.79 15.99 14.37
CA ALA A 121 12.79 16.66 13.53
C ALA A 121 12.24 17.93 14.18
N GLU A 122 11.84 18.90 13.35
CA GLU A 122 11.19 20.12 13.83
C GLU A 122 9.81 19.82 14.44
N GLY A 123 9.35 20.65 15.38
CA GLY A 123 8.13 20.38 16.14
C GLY A 123 6.89 20.18 15.25
N GLY A 124 6.77 20.93 14.15
CA GLY A 124 5.71 20.76 13.16
C GLY A 124 5.81 19.44 12.39
N GLU A 125 7.01 18.97 12.09
CA GLU A 125 7.24 17.66 11.43
C GLU A 125 6.84 16.50 12.33
N GLN A 126 7.17 16.59 13.63
CA GLN A 126 6.75 15.59 14.62
C GLN A 126 5.22 15.54 14.75
N GLU A 127 4.55 16.71 14.80
CA GLU A 127 3.09 16.80 14.80
C GLU A 127 2.48 16.22 13.53
N ALA A 128 3.07 16.52 12.36
CA ALA A 128 2.62 16.00 11.08
C ALA A 128 2.73 14.47 11.01
N ALA A 129 3.84 13.90 11.49
CA ALA A 129 4.01 12.45 11.58
C ALA A 129 2.96 11.82 12.51
N SER A 130 2.78 12.38 13.72
CA SER A 130 1.74 11.93 14.65
C SER A 130 0.34 11.96 14.02
N ALA A 131 0.02 13.05 13.32
CA ALA A 131 -1.26 13.23 12.65
C ALA A 131 -1.44 12.28 11.46
N LEU A 132 -0.39 12.01 10.68
CA LEU A 132 -0.42 11.09 9.55
C LEU A 132 -0.80 9.68 10.00
N PHE A 133 -0.08 9.13 10.98
CA PHE A 133 -0.36 7.77 11.45
C PHE A 133 -1.71 7.70 12.16
N ALA A 134 -2.07 8.71 12.96
CA ALA A 134 -3.34 8.71 13.67
C ALA A 134 -4.54 8.84 12.71
N GLY A 135 -4.39 9.66 11.67
CA GLY A 135 -5.37 9.79 10.60
C GLY A 135 -5.54 8.47 9.84
N ALA A 136 -4.44 7.82 9.49
CA ALA A 136 -4.47 6.53 8.80
C ALA A 136 -5.14 5.42 9.63
N MET A 137 -4.91 5.36 10.95
CA MET A 137 -5.56 4.38 11.83
C MET A 137 -7.03 4.68 12.11
N GLY A 138 -7.49 5.91 11.91
CA GLY A 138 -8.86 6.33 12.22
C GLY A 138 -9.79 6.43 11.01
N ALA A 139 -9.27 6.26 9.79
CA ALA A 139 -10.03 6.27 8.54
C ALA A 139 -10.62 4.89 8.23
#